data_AF-A0A127F1R1-F1
#
_entry.id   AF-A0A127F1R1-F1
#
_cell.length_a   1.000
_cell.length_b   1.000
_cell.length_c   1.000
_cell.angle_alpha   90.00
_cell.angle_beta   90.00
_cell.angle_gamma   90.00
#
_symmetry.space_group_name_H-M   'P 1'
#
loop_
_entity.id
_entity.type
_entity.pdbx_description
1 polymer ?
#
loop_
_entity_poly.entity_id
_entity_poly.type
_entity_poly.pdbx_seq_one_letter_code
_entity_poly.pdbx_strand_id
1 'polypeptide(L)'
;MTQPNTHETFSRRDDTAMGSERSFGLVMAVALGIVSLINWWHAGRVWPWLCCLAVLFLAAALFHARVLRPLNIVWFKFGLLLHHIVNPIVMGLLFYLTVWPTGLIMRITGKEFLALKREPERDSYWIVRDPPGPSPESMRDQF
;
A
#
# COMPACT_ATOMS: atom_id res chain seq x y z
N MET A 1 -7.83 -13.61 -32.32
CA MET A 1 -7.27 -12.42 -31.62
C MET A 1 -5.79 -12.67 -31.41
N THR A 2 -4.96 -12.09 -32.27
CA THR A 2 -3.49 -12.21 -32.28
C THR A 2 -2.89 -11.33 -31.19
N GLN A 3 -2.07 -11.89 -30.30
CA GLN A 3 -1.28 -11.08 -29.36
C GLN A 3 -0.22 -10.28 -30.16
N PRO A 4 -0.09 -8.96 -29.95
CA PRO A 4 1.01 -8.20 -30.49
C PRO A 4 2.31 -8.63 -29.78
N ASN A 5 3.38 -8.87 -30.57
CA ASN A 5 4.74 -9.13 -30.08
C ASN A 5 5.38 -7.85 -29.52
N THR A 6 4.80 -7.28 -28.47
CA THR A 6 5.38 -6.16 -27.72
C THR A 6 5.92 -6.68 -26.39
N HIS A 7 7.09 -6.22 -25.96
CA HIS A 7 7.69 -6.58 -24.66
C HIS A 7 6.87 -6.09 -23.45
N GLU A 8 5.82 -5.31 -23.68
CA GLU A 8 4.95 -4.75 -22.65
C GLU A 8 3.67 -5.58 -22.50
N THR A 9 3.43 -6.07 -21.28
CA THR A 9 2.21 -6.79 -20.91
C THR A 9 1.17 -5.80 -20.39
N PHE A 10 0.28 -5.33 -21.26
CA PHE A 10 -0.75 -4.33 -20.92
C PHE A 10 -1.92 -4.84 -20.05
N SER A 11 -1.94 -6.12 -19.68
CA SER A 11 -3.07 -6.75 -18.99
C SER A 11 -2.74 -7.30 -17.59
N ARG A 12 -1.87 -6.63 -16.83
CA ARG A 12 -1.67 -7.01 -15.42
C ARG A 12 -2.89 -6.56 -14.60
N ARG A 13 -3.91 -7.41 -14.51
CA ARG A 13 -4.92 -7.31 -13.46
C ARG A 13 -4.26 -7.76 -12.15
N ASP A 14 -4.01 -6.82 -11.26
CA ASP A 14 -3.72 -7.14 -9.86
C ASP A 14 -5.02 -7.55 -9.17
N ASP A 15 -5.49 -8.75 -9.48
CA ASP A 15 -6.64 -9.33 -8.78
C ASP A 15 -6.21 -9.62 -7.35
N THR A 16 -6.69 -8.80 -6.41
CA THR A 16 -6.46 -8.99 -4.98
C THR A 16 -7.17 -10.27 -4.53
N ALA A 17 -6.40 -11.36 -4.44
CA ALA A 17 -6.92 -12.65 -4.03
C ALA A 17 -7.34 -12.62 -2.57
N MET A 18 -8.54 -13.09 -2.27
CA MET A 18 -9.01 -13.25 -0.91
C MET A 18 -8.15 -14.30 -0.19
N GLY A 19 -7.74 -14.00 1.05
CA GLY A 19 -6.98 -14.93 1.88
C GLY A 19 -7.76 -16.21 2.20
N SER A 20 -7.04 -17.30 2.47
CA SER A 20 -7.65 -18.59 2.81
C SER A 20 -8.50 -18.49 4.09
N GLU A 21 -9.62 -19.22 4.12
CA GLU A 21 -10.53 -19.29 5.26
C GLU A 21 -9.83 -19.83 6.53
N ARG A 22 -8.84 -20.72 6.36
CA ARG A 22 -8.02 -21.23 7.47
C ARG A 22 -7.17 -20.13 8.09
N SER A 23 -6.50 -19.34 7.25
CA SER A 23 -5.67 -18.21 7.71
C SER A 23 -6.53 -17.17 8.42
N PHE A 24 -7.71 -16.85 7.89
CA PHE A 24 -8.66 -15.96 8.55
C PHE A 24 -9.06 -16.49 9.94
N GLY A 25 -9.45 -17.76 10.03
CA GLY A 25 -9.82 -18.37 11.31
C GLY A 25 -8.70 -18.37 12.35
N LEU A 26 -7.46 -18.66 11.93
CA LEU A 26 -6.29 -18.61 12.81
C LEU A 26 -5.99 -17.19 13.30
N VAL A 27 -6.02 -16.20 12.41
CA VAL A 27 -5.79 -14.79 12.78
C VAL A 27 -6.84 -14.32 13.78
N MET A 28 -8.12 -14.66 13.56
CA MET A 28 -9.20 -14.33 14.50
C MET A 28 -9.04 -15.04 15.85
N ALA A 29 -8.67 -16.33 15.85
CA ALA A 29 -8.44 -17.08 17.09
C ALA A 29 -7.27 -16.48 17.91
N VAL A 30 -6.16 -16.13 17.24
CA VAL A 30 -5.01 -15.49 17.88
C VAL A 30 -5.36 -14.10 18.40
N ALA A 31 -6.03 -13.27 17.60
CA ALA A 31 -6.44 -11.92 18.00
C ALA A 31 -7.37 -11.97 19.23
N LEU A 32 -8.40 -12.81 19.22
CA LEU A 32 -9.31 -12.99 20.36
C LEU A 32 -8.58 -13.58 21.58
N GLY A 33 -7.64 -14.50 21.37
CA GLY A 33 -6.79 -15.05 22.42
C GLY A 33 -5.92 -13.99 23.09
N ILE A 34 -5.28 -13.11 22.30
CA ILE A 34 -4.49 -11.98 22.81
C ILE A 34 -5.38 -11.01 23.61
N VAL A 35 -6.54 -10.64 23.08
CA VAL A 35 -7.48 -9.75 23.79
C VAL A 35 -7.94 -10.39 25.10
N SER A 36 -8.24 -11.69 25.10
CA SER A 36 -8.61 -12.42 26.30
C SER A 36 -7.47 -12.47 27.32
N LEU A 37 -6.23 -12.64 26.88
CA LEU A 37 -5.05 -12.65 27.75
C LEU A 37 -4.76 -11.26 28.35
N ILE A 38 -4.88 -10.20 27.54
CA ILE A 38 -4.75 -8.82 28.01
C ILE A 38 -5.85 -8.51 29.04
N ASN A 39 -7.09 -8.92 28.76
CA ASN A 39 -8.20 -8.73 29.68
C ASN A 39 -7.99 -9.46 31.01
N TRP A 40 -7.46 -10.69 30.96
CA TRP A 40 -7.09 -11.43 32.16
C TRP A 40 -6.00 -10.71 32.96
N TRP A 41 -4.93 -10.24 32.32
CA TRP A 41 -3.84 -9.52 32.99
C TRP A 41 -4.33 -8.19 33.60
N HIS A 42 -5.07 -7.39 32.85
CA HIS A 42 -5.41 -6.02 33.28
C HIS A 42 -6.62 -5.95 34.21
N ALA A 43 -7.62 -6.82 34.05
CA ALA A 43 -8.88 -6.76 34.81
C ALA A 43 -9.06 -7.91 35.81
N GLY A 44 -8.15 -8.90 35.84
CA GLY A 44 -8.24 -10.08 36.71
C GLY A 44 -9.47 -10.97 36.45
N ARG A 45 -10.26 -10.66 35.42
CA ARG A 45 -11.58 -11.24 35.18
C ARG A 45 -11.60 -11.77 33.76
N VAL A 46 -11.48 -13.08 33.63
CA VAL A 46 -11.59 -13.74 32.34
C VAL A 46 -13.02 -13.54 31.82
N TRP A 47 -13.18 -13.04 30.60
CA TRP A 47 -14.46 -13.05 29.92
C TRP A 47 -14.61 -14.40 29.22
N PRO A 48 -15.31 -15.39 29.82
CA PRO A 48 -15.32 -16.76 29.32
C PRO A 48 -15.87 -16.85 27.89
N TRP A 49 -16.70 -15.89 27.50
CA TRP A 49 -17.23 -15.81 26.14
C TRP A 49 -16.16 -15.47 25.09
N LEU A 50 -15.14 -14.64 25.38
CA LEU A 50 -14.02 -14.40 24.44
C LEU A 50 -13.17 -15.65 24.28
N CYS A 51 -12.81 -16.30 25.39
CA CYS A 51 -12.08 -17.56 25.37
C CYS A 51 -12.84 -18.61 24.56
N CYS A 52 -14.14 -18.76 24.81
CA CYS A 52 -14.99 -19.69 24.08
C CYS A 52 -15.00 -19.37 22.58
N LEU A 53 -15.13 -18.09 22.22
CA LEU A 53 -15.11 -17.65 20.83
C LEU A 53 -13.75 -17.90 20.15
N ALA A 54 -12.63 -17.64 20.84
CA ALA A 54 -11.29 -17.92 20.32
C ALA A 54 -11.09 -19.43 20.04
N VAL A 55 -11.52 -20.29 20.98
CA VAL A 55 -11.46 -21.76 20.82
C VAL A 55 -12.38 -22.22 19.68
N LEU A 56 -13.57 -21.65 19.56
CA LEU A 56 -14.51 -21.94 18.48
C LEU A 56 -13.89 -21.61 17.11
N PHE A 57 -13.29 -20.43 16.97
CA PHE A 57 -12.61 -20.03 15.74
C PHE A 57 -11.42 -20.91 15.41
N LEU A 58 -10.63 -21.31 16.42
CA LEU A 58 -9.51 -22.22 16.26
C LEU A 58 -9.98 -23.60 15.79
N ALA A 59 -11.00 -24.17 16.44
CA ALA A 59 -11.60 -25.44 16.06
C ALA A 59 -12.19 -25.39 14.64
N ALA A 60 -12.93 -24.32 14.32
CA ALA A 60 -13.46 -24.11 12.98
C ALA A 60 -12.35 -24.02 11.93
N ALA A 61 -11.25 -23.31 12.21
CA ALA A 61 -10.11 -23.19 11.31
C ALA A 61 -9.43 -24.54 11.03
N LEU A 62 -9.29 -25.41 12.04
CA LEU A 62 -8.62 -26.70 11.93
C LEU A 62 -9.50 -27.78 11.28
N PHE A 63 -10.75 -27.92 11.75
CA PHE A 63 -11.62 -29.03 11.35
C PHE A 63 -12.54 -28.70 10.18
N HIS A 64 -13.06 -27.46 10.10
CA HIS A 64 -14.08 -27.14 9.10
C HIS A 64 -14.10 -25.67 8.66
N ALA A 65 -12.99 -25.21 8.07
CA ALA A 65 -12.80 -23.81 7.68
C ALA A 65 -13.82 -23.27 6.66
N ARG A 66 -14.53 -24.15 5.93
CA ARG A 66 -15.57 -23.75 4.97
C ARG A 66 -16.72 -22.97 5.61
N VAL A 67 -17.02 -23.22 6.89
CA VAL A 67 -18.06 -22.48 7.62
C VAL A 67 -17.67 -21.02 7.88
N LEU A 68 -16.36 -20.72 7.90
CA LEU A 68 -15.85 -19.35 8.06
C LEU A 68 -15.86 -18.57 6.74
N ARG A 69 -16.17 -19.19 5.61
CA ARG A 69 -16.17 -18.55 4.28
C ARG A 69 -17.04 -17.30 4.16
N PRO A 70 -18.34 -17.30 4.53
CA PRO A 70 -19.16 -16.09 4.42
C PRO A 70 -18.60 -14.95 5.29
N LEU A 71 -18.09 -15.27 6.47
CA LEU A 71 -17.48 -14.28 7.36
C LEU A 71 -16.16 -13.73 6.79
N ASN A 72 -15.32 -14.60 6.22
CA ASN A 72 -14.08 -14.20 5.55
C ASN A 72 -14.36 -13.26 4.37
N ILE A 73 -15.41 -13.50 3.58
CA ILE A 73 -15.80 -12.62 2.47
C ILE A 73 -16.21 -11.24 2.98
N VAL A 74 -17.02 -11.17 4.04
CA VAL A 74 -17.46 -9.89 4.63
C VAL A 74 -16.26 -9.15 5.21
N TRP A 75 -15.39 -9.84 5.94
CA TRP A 75 -14.18 -9.27 6.51
C TRP A 75 -13.23 -8.73 5.42
N PHE A 76 -13.05 -9.50 4.34
CA PHE A 76 -12.22 -9.09 3.22
C PHE A 76 -12.77 -7.83 2.54
N LYS A 77 -14.08 -7.78 2.26
CA LYS A 77 -14.73 -6.58 1.69
C LYS A 77 -14.62 -5.38 2.61
N PHE A 78 -14.78 -5.59 3.92
CA PHE A 78 -14.58 -4.53 4.91
C PHE A 78 -13.13 -4.01 4.88
N GLY A 79 -12.14 -4.91 4.78
CA GLY A 79 -10.74 -4.55 4.60
C GLY A 79 -10.48 -3.73 3.33
N LEU A 80 -11.12 -4.09 2.22
CA LEU A 80 -11.04 -3.32 0.96
C LEU A 80 -11.66 -1.93 1.11
N LEU A 81 -12.81 -1.80 1.77
CA LEU A 81 -13.44 -0.51 2.03
C LEU A 81 -12.55 0.36 2.94
N LEU A 82 -12.00 -0.23 3.99
CA LEU A 82 -11.08 0.46 4.88
C LEU A 82 -9.83 0.91 4.11
N HIS A 83 -9.27 0.04 3.27
CA HIS A 83 -8.14 0.40 2.41
C HIS A 83 -8.47 1.57 1.48
N HIS A 84 -9.66 1.60 0.89
CA HIS A 84 -10.10 2.70 0.02
C HIS A 84 -10.15 4.05 0.76
N ILE A 85 -10.38 4.05 2.07
CA ILE A 85 -10.39 5.27 2.90
C ILE A 85 -9.00 5.60 3.43
N VAL A 86 -8.29 4.60 3.96
CA VAL A 86 -6.97 4.78 4.57
C VAL A 86 -5.93 5.16 3.52
N ASN A 87 -5.98 4.60 2.31
CA ASN A 87 -4.99 4.87 1.28
C ASN A 87 -4.96 6.37 0.88
N PRO A 88 -6.09 7.03 0.53
CA PRO A 88 -6.11 8.48 0.31
C PRO A 88 -5.69 9.29 1.53
N ILE A 89 -6.05 8.89 2.75
CA ILE A 89 -5.64 9.59 3.98
C ILE A 89 -4.12 9.56 4.15
N VAL A 90 -3.51 8.37 4.03
CA VAL A 90 -2.07 8.19 4.12
C VAL A 90 -1.36 8.94 3.01
N MET A 91 -1.84 8.85 1.77
CA MET A 91 -1.28 9.60 0.65
C MET A 91 -1.40 11.12 0.84
N GLY A 92 -2.53 11.60 1.36
CA GLY A 92 -2.72 13.00 1.72
C GLY A 92 -1.76 13.44 2.82
N LEU A 93 -1.60 12.62 3.87
CA LEU A 93 -0.65 12.89 4.96
C LEU A 93 0.78 12.95 4.44
N LEU A 94 1.19 11.99 3.60
CA LEU A 94 2.50 12.00 2.96
C LEU A 94 2.69 13.27 2.13
N PHE A 95 1.69 13.67 1.35
CA PHE A 95 1.77 14.89 0.56
C PHE A 95 1.94 16.13 1.44
N TYR A 96 1.10 16.31 2.46
CA TYR A 96 1.13 17.52 3.29
C TYR A 96 2.26 17.56 4.32
N LEU A 97 2.80 16.42 4.74
CA LEU A 97 3.91 16.35 5.69
C LEU A 97 5.29 16.23 5.05
N THR A 98 5.38 15.72 3.82
CA THR A 98 6.66 15.53 3.15
C THR A 98 6.75 16.37 1.88
N VAL A 99 5.93 16.09 0.88
CA VAL A 99 6.04 16.71 -0.46
C VAL A 99 5.83 18.22 -0.42
N TRP A 100 4.71 18.67 0.16
CA TRP A 100 4.34 20.07 0.27
C TRP A 100 5.37 20.91 1.05
N PRO A 101 5.82 20.51 2.26
CA PRO A 101 6.80 21.29 3.00
C PRO A 101 8.18 21.25 2.33
N THR A 102 8.58 20.14 1.69
CA THR A 102 9.81 20.13 0.89
C THR A 102 9.75 21.16 -0.24
N GLY A 103 8.65 21.20 -0.99
CA GLY A 103 8.45 22.23 -2.03
C GLY A 103 8.44 23.65 -1.48
N LEU A 104 7.80 23.87 -0.32
CA LEU A 104 7.78 25.17 0.34
C LEU A 104 9.19 25.61 0.77
N ILE A 105 9.97 24.72 1.40
CA ILE A 105 11.36 24.98 1.80
C ILE A 105 12.21 25.32 0.57
N MET A 106 12.07 24.57 -0.53
CA MET A 106 12.81 24.84 -1.76
C MET A 106 12.48 26.22 -2.35
N ARG A 107 11.20 26.62 -2.30
CA ARG A 107 10.74 27.93 -2.76
C ARG A 107 11.26 29.07 -1.88
N ILE A 108 11.30 28.89 -0.56
CA ILE A 108 11.87 29.88 0.38
C ILE A 108 13.39 29.97 0.20
N THR A 109 14.07 28.85 -0.01
CA THR A 109 15.54 28.80 -0.23
C THR A 109 15.94 29.33 -1.61
N GLY A 110 14.99 29.67 -2.49
CA GLY A 110 15.26 30.20 -3.82
C GLY A 110 15.80 29.16 -4.81
N LYS A 111 15.69 27.86 -4.51
CA LYS A 111 16.13 26.80 -5.43
C LYS A 111 15.07 26.56 -6.50
N GLU A 112 15.32 27.09 -7.70
CA GLU A 112 14.46 26.92 -8.88
C GLU A 112 15.04 25.83 -9.81
N PHE A 113 14.56 24.59 -9.70
CA PHE A 113 14.99 23.47 -10.55
C PHE A 113 14.24 23.40 -11.88
N LEU A 114 13.01 23.90 -11.89
CA LEU A 114 12.17 23.99 -13.05
C LEU A 114 12.05 25.49 -13.34
N ALA A 115 12.54 25.93 -14.50
CA ALA A 115 12.41 27.32 -14.97
C ALA A 115 10.93 27.61 -15.27
N LEU A 116 10.13 27.72 -14.21
CA LEU A 116 8.67 27.81 -14.24
C LEU A 116 8.22 29.24 -14.56
N LYS A 117 9.05 30.23 -14.28
CA LYS A 117 8.79 31.62 -14.66
C LYS A 117 8.95 31.77 -16.16
N ARG A 118 7.90 32.25 -16.81
CA ARG A 118 7.90 32.54 -18.24
C ARG A 118 8.65 33.85 -18.46
N GLU A 119 9.78 33.76 -19.13
CA GLU A 119 10.60 34.88 -19.60
C GLU A 119 10.22 35.16 -21.06
N PRO A 120 9.43 36.21 -21.36
CA PRO A 120 8.97 36.51 -22.72
C PRO A 120 10.08 37.05 -23.63
N GLU A 121 11.16 37.56 -23.07
CA GLU A 121 12.33 38.08 -23.79
C GLU A 121 13.38 36.98 -24.09
N ARG A 122 13.16 35.74 -23.66
CA ARG A 122 14.08 34.63 -23.89
C ARG A 122 13.87 34.01 -25.27
N ASP A 123 14.95 33.88 -26.02
CA ASP A 123 14.95 33.17 -27.31
C ASP A 123 14.78 31.64 -27.15
N SER A 124 15.28 31.04 -26.06
CA SER A 124 15.16 29.60 -25.80
C SER A 124 15.29 29.23 -24.32
N TYR A 125 14.54 28.21 -23.89
CA TYR A 125 14.67 27.58 -22.57
C TYR A 125 15.68 26.42 -22.55
N TRP A 126 16.30 26.11 -23.69
CA TRP A 126 17.28 25.04 -23.79
C TRP A 126 18.51 25.34 -22.92
N ILE A 127 18.79 24.45 -21.98
CA ILE A 127 20.00 24.55 -21.14
C ILE A 127 21.16 23.94 -21.93
N VAL A 128 21.97 24.80 -22.54
CA VAL A 128 23.22 24.39 -23.20
C VAL A 128 24.15 23.82 -22.13
N ARG A 129 24.60 22.57 -22.33
CA ARG A 129 25.55 21.90 -21.44
C ARG A 129 26.95 22.04 -22.01
N ASP A 130 27.85 22.64 -21.24
CA ASP A 130 29.28 22.74 -21.54
C ASP A 130 30.08 22.24 -20.32
N PRO A 131 30.84 21.12 -20.44
CA PRO A 131 31.04 20.34 -21.65
C PRO A 131 29.78 19.61 -22.12
N PRO A 132 29.66 19.31 -23.43
CA PRO A 132 28.59 18.44 -23.93
C PRO A 132 28.60 17.12 -23.14
N GLY A 133 27.41 16.52 -23.01
CA GLY A 133 27.25 15.25 -22.29
C GLY A 133 28.23 14.16 -22.73
N PRO A 134 28.32 13.05 -21.98
CA PRO A 134 29.30 12.00 -22.26
C PRO A 134 29.26 11.56 -23.72
N SER A 135 30.43 11.24 -24.29
CA SER A 135 30.55 10.91 -25.71
C SER A 135 29.56 9.80 -26.08
N PRO A 136 28.97 9.81 -27.29
CA PRO A 136 28.02 8.78 -27.72
C PRO A 136 28.54 7.35 -27.54
N GLU A 137 29.87 7.18 -27.62
CA GLU A 137 30.62 5.95 -27.41
C GLU A 137 30.57 5.41 -25.97
N SER A 138 30.15 6.23 -24.98
CA SER A 138 30.07 5.82 -23.58
C SER A 138 28.88 4.91 -23.27
N MET A 139 27.91 4.79 -24.19
CA MET A 139 26.74 3.92 -23.99
C MET A 139 27.06 2.52 -24.52
N ARG A 140 27.41 1.61 -23.60
CA ARG A 140 27.90 0.26 -23.92
C ARG A 140 26.85 -0.69 -24.50
N ASP A 141 25.58 -0.50 -24.14
CA ASP A 141 24.45 -1.34 -24.53
C ASP A 141 23.23 -0.46 -24.84
N GLN A 142 23.09 0.00 -26.08
CA GLN A 142 21.96 0.86 -26.51
C GLN A 142 20.74 0.09 -27.02
N PHE A 143 20.83 -1.23 -27.14
CA PHE A 143 19.74 -2.09 -27.63
C PHE A 143 19.72 -3.43 -26.90
#